data_AF-A0A847X7W8-F1
#
_entry.id   AF-A0A847X7W8-F1
#
_cell.length_a   1.000
_cell.length_b   1.000
_cell.length_c   1.000
_cell.angle_alpha   90.00
_cell.angle_beta   90.00
_cell.angle_gamma   90.00
#
_symmetry.space_group_name_H-M   'P 1'
#
loop_
_entity.id
_entity.type
_entity.pdbx_description
1 polymer ?
#
loop_
_entity_poly.entity_id
_entity_poly.type
_entity_poly.pdbx_seq_one_letter_code
_entity_poly.pdbx_strand_id
1 'polypeptide(L)'
;MTKKKGLLFPVVFMIILTGVLTAILALINGVSQPKIEFNQEIELKQKILAVFDILPEEAEPEEIDTVFDERITEEQYEGQSVYILEENGEPAAYAAPFAGPGLWGSIEGYLGVTADMETVTGIEFIKQDETPGLGGRISEEEYKSQYRDLDISG
;
A
#
# COMPACT_ATOMS: atom_id res chain seq x y z
N MET A 1 -54.98 -28.35 17.24
CA MET A 1 -54.09 -27.99 16.12
C MET A 1 -53.90 -26.47 16.07
N THR A 2 -52.90 -25.89 16.75
CA THR A 2 -52.51 -24.47 16.54
C THR A 2 -51.18 -24.13 17.24
N LYS A 3 -50.04 -24.50 16.64
CA LYS A 3 -48.70 -24.04 17.09
C LYS A 3 -47.74 -23.67 15.95
N LYS A 4 -48.21 -23.65 14.69
CA LYS A 4 -47.38 -23.37 13.50
C LYS A 4 -47.26 -21.88 13.11
N LYS A 5 -48.08 -20.97 13.69
CA LYS A 5 -48.09 -19.55 13.32
C LYS A 5 -47.02 -18.69 14.02
N GLY A 6 -46.47 -19.15 15.15
CA GLY A 6 -45.49 -18.37 15.94
C GLY A 6 -44.06 -18.38 15.37
N LEU A 7 -43.69 -19.40 14.59
CA LEU A 7 -42.35 -19.54 14.00
C LEU A 7 -42.26 -18.98 12.57
N LEU A 8 -43.37 -18.89 11.84
CA LEU A 8 -43.37 -18.41 10.45
C LEU A 8 -43.04 -16.91 10.38
N PHE A 9 -43.60 -16.10 11.28
CA PHE A 9 -43.36 -14.66 11.29
C PHE A 9 -41.89 -14.31 11.56
N PRO A 10 -41.22 -14.85 12.60
CA PRO A 10 -39.79 -14.61 12.80
C PRO A 10 -38.93 -15.07 11.63
N VAL A 11 -39.26 -16.21 11.00
CA VAL A 11 -38.50 -16.73 9.85
C VAL A 11 -38.62 -15.81 8.64
N VAL A 12 -39.84 -15.38 8.27
CA VAL A 12 -40.06 -14.47 7.14
C VAL A 12 -39.45 -13.10 7.44
N PHE A 13 -39.61 -12.59 8.67
CA PHE A 13 -38.99 -11.34 9.09
C PHE A 13 -37.46 -11.40 8.99
N MET A 14 -36.83 -12.48 9.44
CA MET A 14 -35.39 -12.66 9.33
C MET A 14 -34.93 -12.74 7.87
N ILE A 15 -35.67 -13.41 6.99
CA ILE A 15 -35.34 -13.47 5.55
C ILE A 15 -35.41 -12.07 4.93
N ILE A 16 -36.43 -11.29 5.25
CA ILE A 16 -36.57 -9.92 4.74
C ILE A 16 -35.46 -9.02 5.30
N LEU A 17 -35.22 -9.07 6.61
CA LEU A 17 -34.20 -8.27 7.27
C LEU A 17 -32.81 -8.59 6.75
N THR A 18 -32.47 -9.88 6.63
CA THR A 18 -31.18 -10.30 6.04
C THR A 18 -31.04 -9.87 4.59
N GLY A 19 -32.10 -10.00 3.78
CA GLY A 19 -32.08 -9.51 2.39
C GLY A 19 -31.83 -7.99 2.30
N VAL A 20 -32.50 -7.21 3.14
CA VAL A 20 -32.31 -5.75 3.21
C VAL A 20 -30.89 -5.40 3.67
N LEU A 21 -30.39 -6.00 4.74
CA LEU A 21 -29.03 -5.75 5.23
C LEU A 21 -27.97 -6.17 4.20
N THR A 22 -28.15 -7.31 3.53
CA THR A 22 -27.25 -7.78 2.47
C THR A 22 -27.24 -6.81 1.30
N ALA A 23 -28.40 -6.32 0.87
CA ALA A 23 -28.50 -5.35 -0.22
C ALA A 23 -27.82 -4.01 0.14
N ILE A 24 -28.00 -3.52 1.36
CA ILE A 24 -27.32 -2.31 1.85
C ILE A 24 -25.80 -2.52 1.86
N LEU A 25 -25.33 -3.64 2.41
CA LEU A 25 -23.90 -3.96 2.46
C LEU A 25 -23.30 -4.07 1.06
N ALA A 26 -23.99 -4.72 0.13
CA ALA A 26 -23.55 -4.85 -1.27
C ALA A 26 -23.45 -3.48 -1.97
N LEU A 27 -24.42 -2.58 -1.73
CA LEU A 27 -24.38 -1.23 -2.30
C LEU A 27 -23.22 -0.40 -1.73
N ILE A 28 -23.03 -0.42 -0.40
CA ILE A 28 -21.92 0.29 0.25
C ILE A 28 -20.60 -0.25 -0.29
N ASN A 29 -20.43 -1.57 -0.33
CA ASN A 29 -19.22 -2.20 -0.82
C ASN A 29 -18.92 -1.82 -2.28
N GLY A 30 -19.93 -1.91 -3.17
CA GLY A 30 -19.74 -1.59 -4.59
C GLY A 30 -19.45 -0.11 -4.87
N VAL A 31 -20.04 0.82 -4.11
CA VAL A 31 -19.75 2.26 -4.24
C VAL A 31 -18.40 2.64 -3.62
N SER A 32 -17.97 1.93 -2.57
CA SER A 32 -16.71 2.21 -1.88
C SER A 32 -15.48 1.61 -2.56
N GLN A 33 -15.60 0.45 -3.23
CA GLN A 33 -14.49 -0.22 -3.91
C GLN A 33 -13.63 0.70 -4.79
N PRO A 34 -14.20 1.49 -5.75
CA PRO A 34 -13.36 2.32 -6.63
C PRO A 34 -12.58 3.39 -5.87
N LYS A 35 -13.11 3.88 -4.73
CA LYS A 35 -12.39 4.85 -3.89
C LYS A 35 -11.29 4.19 -3.07
N ILE A 36 -11.49 2.94 -2.66
CA ILE A 36 -10.48 2.17 -1.92
C ILE A 36 -9.30 1.88 -2.83
N GLU A 37 -9.56 1.41 -4.06
CA GLU A 37 -8.52 1.10 -5.05
C GLU A 37 -7.70 2.34 -5.40
N PHE A 38 -8.36 3.47 -5.69
CA PHE A 38 -7.67 4.73 -5.96
C PHE A 38 -6.80 5.18 -4.78
N ASN A 39 -7.33 5.15 -3.56
CA ASN A 39 -6.55 5.54 -2.39
C ASN A 39 -5.34 4.61 -2.14
N GLN A 40 -5.48 3.31 -2.41
CA GLN A 40 -4.40 2.34 -2.27
C GLN A 40 -3.31 2.56 -3.33
N GLU A 41 -3.70 2.88 -4.57
CA GLU A 41 -2.77 3.20 -5.64
C GLU A 41 -1.98 4.47 -5.32
N ILE A 42 -2.67 5.54 -4.89
CA ILE A 42 -2.01 6.78 -4.46
C ILE A 42 -1.10 6.55 -3.26
N GLU A 43 -1.51 5.75 -2.28
CA GLU A 43 -0.65 5.40 -1.14
C GLU A 43 0.63 4.69 -1.60
N LEU A 44 0.54 3.77 -2.56
CA LEU A 44 1.71 3.12 -3.13
C LEU A 44 2.60 4.12 -3.87
N LYS A 45 2.05 4.92 -4.79
CA LYS A 45 2.80 5.95 -5.53
C LYS A 45 3.52 6.89 -4.56
N GLN A 46 2.83 7.36 -3.51
CA GLN A 46 3.41 8.19 -2.46
C GLN A 46 4.63 7.52 -1.78
N LYS A 47 4.50 6.24 -1.41
CA LYS A 47 5.61 5.48 -0.80
C LYS A 47 6.78 5.31 -1.76
N ILE A 48 6.54 5.03 -3.03
CA ILE A 48 7.63 4.94 -4.02
C ILE A 48 8.35 6.27 -4.20
N LEU A 49 7.62 7.39 -4.29
CA LEU A 49 8.24 8.73 -4.34
C LEU A 49 9.06 9.02 -3.07
N ALA A 50 8.59 8.57 -1.90
CA ALA A 50 9.30 8.72 -0.64
C ALA A 50 10.60 7.88 -0.59
N VAL A 51 10.61 6.67 -1.15
CA VAL A 51 11.82 5.83 -1.29
C VAL A 51 12.93 6.57 -2.05
N PHE A 52 12.55 7.37 -3.05
CA PHE A 52 13.46 8.17 -3.86
C PHE A 52 13.73 9.58 -3.32
N ASP A 53 13.12 9.96 -2.19
CA ASP A 53 13.23 11.30 -1.60
C ASP A 53 12.74 12.44 -2.52
N ILE A 54 11.75 12.16 -3.37
CA ILE A 54 11.17 13.13 -4.31
C ILE A 54 9.68 13.39 -4.08
N LEU A 55 9.16 12.96 -2.92
CA LEU A 55 7.78 13.23 -2.55
C LEU A 55 7.59 14.74 -2.30
N PRO A 56 6.68 15.44 -3.01
CA PRO A 56 6.45 16.86 -2.77
C PRO A 56 5.81 17.08 -1.39
N GLU A 57 6.18 18.18 -0.72
CA GLU A 57 5.58 18.57 0.56
C GLU A 57 4.10 18.94 0.37
N GLU A 58 3.23 18.40 1.21
CA GLU A 58 1.78 18.68 1.18
C GLU A 58 1.10 18.38 -0.18
N ALA A 59 1.62 17.41 -0.95
CA ALA A 59 1.10 17.06 -2.26
C ALA A 59 -0.35 16.54 -2.19
N GLU A 60 -1.20 17.07 -3.07
CA GLU A 60 -2.53 16.52 -3.31
C GLU A 60 -2.42 15.20 -4.10
N PRO A 61 -3.39 14.28 -4.02
CA PRO A 61 -3.36 13.00 -4.74
C PRO A 61 -3.08 13.12 -6.25
N GLU A 62 -3.61 14.16 -6.90
CA GLU A 62 -3.39 14.41 -8.34
C GLU A 62 -1.93 14.80 -8.65
N GLU A 63 -1.26 15.49 -7.73
CA GLU A 63 0.14 15.87 -7.88
C GLU A 63 1.05 14.67 -7.70
N ILE A 64 0.75 13.81 -6.72
CA ILE A 64 1.45 12.52 -6.51
C ILE A 64 1.37 11.67 -7.78
N ASP A 65 0.17 11.56 -8.36
CA ASP A 65 -0.09 10.81 -9.59
C ASP A 65 0.75 11.36 -10.75
N THR A 66 0.74 12.68 -10.93
CA THR A 66 1.49 13.36 -12.01
C THR A 66 3.00 13.17 -11.86
N VAL A 67 3.56 13.42 -10.67
CA VAL A 67 5.01 13.31 -10.44
C VAL A 67 5.48 11.87 -10.63
N PHE A 68 4.68 10.91 -10.17
CA PHE A 68 4.97 9.49 -10.37
C PHE A 68 4.98 9.14 -11.86
N ASP A 69 3.93 9.47 -12.60
CA ASP A 69 3.81 9.13 -14.02
C ASP A 69 4.86 9.84 -14.90
N GLU A 70 5.36 11.00 -14.49
CA GLU A 70 6.39 11.75 -15.22
C GLU A 70 7.82 11.24 -14.99
N ARG A 71 8.11 10.70 -13.80
CA ARG A 71 9.49 10.40 -13.37
C ARG A 71 9.77 8.93 -13.10
N ILE A 72 8.74 8.12 -12.92
CA ILE A 72 8.85 6.73 -12.50
C ILE A 72 8.42 5.80 -13.61
N THR A 73 9.31 4.90 -14.00
CA THR A 73 9.00 3.77 -14.88
C THR A 73 8.77 2.52 -14.03
N GLU A 74 7.65 1.82 -14.23
CA GLU A 74 7.41 0.50 -13.62
C GLU A 74 7.86 -0.61 -14.56
N GLU A 75 8.72 -1.50 -14.07
CA GLU A 75 9.11 -2.73 -14.75
C GLU A 75 8.76 -3.98 -13.93
N GLN A 76 8.63 -5.12 -14.60
CA GLN A 76 8.34 -6.41 -13.96
C GLN A 76 9.60 -7.28 -13.94
N TYR A 77 10.09 -7.61 -12.76
CA TYR A 77 11.23 -8.49 -12.55
C TYR A 77 10.81 -9.69 -11.70
N GLU A 78 10.96 -10.90 -12.26
CA GLU A 78 10.55 -12.17 -11.60
C GLU A 78 9.10 -12.18 -11.06
N GLY A 79 8.21 -11.40 -11.67
CA GLY A 79 6.80 -11.28 -11.25
C GLY A 79 6.58 -10.30 -10.10
N GLN A 80 7.56 -9.45 -9.80
CA GLN A 80 7.45 -8.34 -8.86
C GLN A 80 7.68 -7.01 -9.59
N SER A 81 6.91 -5.98 -9.22
CA SER A 81 7.10 -4.63 -9.72
C SER A 81 8.38 -4.02 -9.15
N VAL A 82 9.24 -3.52 -10.02
CA VAL A 82 10.41 -2.69 -9.68
C VAL A 82 10.16 -1.31 -10.27
N TYR A 83 10.41 -0.27 -9.49
CA TYR A 83 10.23 1.11 -9.93
C TYR A 83 11.58 1.75 -10.21
N ILE A 84 11.66 2.51 -11.30
CA ILE A 84 12.89 3.13 -11.78
C ILE A 84 12.67 4.63 -11.78
N LEU A 85 13.50 5.36 -11.03
CA LEU A 85 13.56 6.81 -11.13
C LEU A 85 14.39 7.18 -12.35
N GLU A 86 13.79 7.91 -13.29
CA GLU A 86 14.50 8.45 -14.45
C GLU A 86 14.83 9.93 -14.26
N GLU A 87 16.08 10.29 -14.54
CA GLU A 87 16.53 11.68 -14.64
C GLU A 87 17.23 11.89 -15.97
N ASN A 88 16.78 12.88 -16.74
CA ASN A 88 17.34 13.20 -18.06
C ASN A 88 17.33 12.02 -19.06
N GLY A 89 16.42 11.05 -18.90
CA GLY A 89 16.33 9.86 -19.74
C GLY A 89 17.31 8.75 -19.39
N GLU A 90 17.98 8.85 -18.24
CA GLU A 90 18.83 7.78 -17.70
C GLU A 90 18.30 7.34 -16.32
N PRO A 91 18.42 6.04 -15.95
CA PRO A 91 18.08 5.57 -14.62
C PRO A 91 18.98 6.24 -13.56
N ALA A 92 18.37 6.91 -12.59
CA ALA A 92 19.06 7.52 -11.46
C ALA A 92 19.03 6.65 -10.20
N ALA A 93 17.92 5.92 -9.98
CA ALA A 93 17.75 5.02 -8.85
C ALA A 93 16.72 3.93 -9.15
N TYR A 94 16.76 2.85 -8.37
CA TYR A 94 15.85 1.71 -8.45
C TYR A 94 15.18 1.49 -7.09
N ALA A 95 13.89 1.22 -7.06
CA ALA A 95 13.16 0.76 -5.88
C ALA A 95 12.79 -0.71 -6.09
N ALA A 96 13.50 -1.58 -5.38
CA ALA A 96 13.30 -3.02 -5.44
C ALA A 96 12.36 -3.49 -4.33
N PRO A 97 11.39 -4.37 -4.63
CA PRO A 97 10.49 -4.91 -3.62
C PRO A 97 11.24 -5.89 -2.73
N PHE A 98 10.94 -5.86 -1.43
CA PHE A 98 11.40 -6.88 -0.48
C PHE A 98 10.22 -7.42 0.34
N ALA A 99 10.36 -8.67 0.77
CA ALA A 99 9.41 -9.31 1.66
C ALA A 99 10.15 -10.20 2.65
N GLY A 100 9.73 -10.18 3.92
CA GLY A 100 10.33 -10.98 4.97
C GLY A 100 9.33 -11.38 6.06
N PRO A 101 9.63 -12.42 6.86
CA PRO A 101 8.80 -12.81 7.98
C PRO A 101 8.94 -11.82 9.15
N GLY A 102 7.82 -11.33 9.65
CA GLY A 102 7.70 -10.67 10.96
C GLY A 102 7.33 -11.65 12.08
N LEU A 103 6.94 -11.11 13.23
CA LEU A 103 6.40 -11.88 14.35
C LEU A 103 4.92 -12.25 14.14
N TRP A 104 4.12 -11.32 13.63
CA TRP A 104 2.67 -11.49 13.48
C TRP A 104 2.19 -11.65 12.04
N GLY A 105 3.03 -11.29 11.06
CA GLY A 105 2.70 -11.35 9.64
C GLY A 105 3.91 -11.15 8.74
N SER A 106 3.69 -11.10 7.42
CA SER A 106 4.74 -10.68 6.49
C SER A 106 4.95 -9.18 6.58
N ILE A 107 6.21 -8.77 6.43
CA ILE A 107 6.60 -7.38 6.22
C ILE A 107 7.00 -7.28 4.75
N GLU A 108 6.37 -6.36 4.03
CA GLU A 108 6.61 -6.11 2.62
C GLU A 108 6.89 -4.62 2.42
N GLY A 109 7.80 -4.29 1.51
CA GLY A 109 8.24 -2.92 1.29
C GLY A 109 9.09 -2.76 0.04
N TYR A 110 9.60 -1.55 -0.14
CA TYR A 110 10.53 -1.19 -1.20
C TYR A 110 11.81 -0.60 -0.63
N LEU A 111 12.94 -1.03 -1.17
CA LEU A 111 14.27 -0.50 -0.87
C LEU A 111 14.77 0.24 -2.10
N GLY A 112 15.10 1.51 -1.92
CA GLY A 112 15.66 2.36 -2.95
C GLY A 112 17.18 2.31 -2.95
N VAL A 113 17.78 2.21 -4.13
CA VAL A 113 19.23 2.20 -4.34
C VAL A 113 19.58 3.05 -5.55
N THR A 114 20.71 3.77 -5.48
CA THR A 114 21.25 4.54 -6.60
C THR A 114 21.59 3.64 -7.79
N ALA A 115 21.66 4.22 -8.99
CA ALA A 115 21.88 3.45 -10.21
C ALA A 115 23.22 2.72 -10.28
N ASP A 116 24.22 3.18 -9.54
CA ASP A 116 25.52 2.53 -9.36
C ASP A 116 25.49 1.35 -8.37
N MET A 117 24.36 1.11 -7.70
CA MET A 117 24.16 0.08 -6.68
C MET A 117 25.03 0.29 -5.42
N GLU A 118 25.50 1.51 -5.18
CA GLU A 118 26.42 1.81 -4.08
C GLU A 118 25.72 2.44 -2.86
N THR A 119 24.62 3.15 -3.04
CA THR A 119 23.99 3.94 -1.96
C THR A 119 22.49 3.68 -1.86
N VAL A 120 21.99 3.52 -0.64
CA VAL A 120 20.55 3.42 -0.36
C VAL A 120 19.91 4.80 -0.40
N THR A 121 18.86 4.98 -1.21
CA THR A 121 18.11 6.25 -1.27
C THR A 121 17.05 6.34 -0.18
N GLY A 122 16.46 5.20 0.21
CA GLY A 122 15.43 5.14 1.23
C GLY A 122 14.75 3.77 1.34
N ILE A 123 13.87 3.63 2.33
CA ILE A 123 13.10 2.41 2.57
C ILE A 123 11.66 2.78 2.93
N GLU A 124 10.70 2.05 2.38
CA GLU A 124 9.28 2.17 2.75
C GLU A 124 8.63 0.82 2.96
N PHE A 125 7.69 0.77 3.91
CA PHE A 125 6.93 -0.43 4.23
C PHE A 125 5.49 -0.28 3.71
N ILE A 126 5.12 -1.14 2.75
CA ILE A 126 3.81 -1.09 2.12
C ILE A 126 2.78 -1.93 2.88
N LYS A 127 3.23 -2.96 3.61
CA LYS A 127 2.36 -3.86 4.37
C LYS A 127 3.10 -4.45 5.57
N GLN A 128 2.43 -4.43 6.72
CA GLN A 128 2.90 -5.03 7.97
C GLN A 128 1.73 -5.21 8.96
N ASP A 129 1.78 -6.25 9.79
CA ASP A 129 0.77 -6.57 10.80
C ASP A 129 1.33 -6.50 12.24
N GLU A 130 2.48 -5.84 12.44
CA GLU A 130 3.13 -5.78 13.74
C GLU A 130 2.39 -4.88 14.73
N THR A 131 2.66 -5.09 16.01
CA THR A 131 2.04 -4.32 17.08
C THR A 131 2.52 -2.86 17.06
N PRO A 132 1.60 -1.87 17.03
CA PRO A 132 1.96 -0.45 17.10
C PRO A 132 2.80 -0.13 18.35
N GLY A 133 3.84 0.68 18.18
CA GLY A 133 4.78 1.03 19.26
C GLY A 133 5.81 -0.05 19.63
N LEU A 134 5.77 -1.22 18.98
CA LEU A 134 6.79 -2.27 19.08
C LEU A 134 7.40 -2.55 17.70
N GLY A 135 6.98 -3.62 17.03
CA GLY A 135 7.43 -3.96 15.67
C GLY A 135 6.87 -3.01 14.62
N GLY A 136 5.67 -2.43 14.85
CA GLY A 136 5.06 -1.47 13.91
C GLY A 136 5.81 -0.15 13.79
N ARG A 137 6.85 0.07 14.62
CA ARG A 137 7.71 1.25 14.55
C ARG A 137 8.54 1.33 13.27
N ILE A 138 8.63 0.24 12.51
CA ILE A 138 9.32 0.24 11.21
C ILE A 138 8.73 1.25 10.22
N SER A 139 7.45 1.59 10.36
CA SER A 139 6.78 2.60 9.51
C SER A 139 6.98 4.04 10.00
N GLU A 140 7.65 4.25 11.13
CA GLU A 140 7.95 5.59 11.66
C GLU A 140 9.12 6.24 10.89
N GLU A 141 9.05 7.55 10.68
CA GLU A 141 10.09 8.29 9.96
C GLU A 141 11.47 8.21 10.65
N GLU A 142 11.49 8.21 11.98
CA GLU A 142 12.71 8.02 12.78
C GLU A 142 13.38 6.67 12.49
N TYR A 143 12.61 5.64 12.14
CA TYR A 143 13.16 4.35 11.75
C TYR A 143 13.68 4.36 10.30
N LYS A 144 12.84 4.81 9.36
CA LYS A 144 13.15 4.80 7.92
C LYS A 144 14.34 5.69 7.57
N SER A 145 14.46 6.85 8.20
CA SER A 145 15.54 7.82 7.95
C SER A 145 16.94 7.28 8.24
N GLN A 146 17.07 6.22 9.07
CA GLN A 146 18.36 5.57 9.34
C GLN A 146 18.96 4.84 8.14
N TYR A 147 18.15 4.57 7.11
CA TYR A 147 18.56 3.86 5.91
C TYR A 147 18.91 4.79 4.74
N ARG A 148 18.61 6.09 4.85
CA ARG A 148 18.96 7.05 3.80
C ARG A 148 20.48 7.26 3.77
N ASP A 149 21.01 7.40 2.56
CA ASP A 149 22.43 7.67 2.27
C ASP A 149 23.39 6.60 2.82
N LEU A 150 22.90 5.38 3.04
CA LEU A 150 23.73 4.28 3.50
C LEU A 150 24.56 3.70 2.35
N ASP A 151 25.88 3.75 2.48
CA ASP A 151 26.83 3.12 1.55
C ASP A 151 26.86 1.60 1.73
N ILE A 152 26.63 0.87 0.63
CA ILE A 152 26.55 -0.58 0.52
C ILE A 152 27.55 -1.16 -0.50
N SER A 153 28.50 -0.36 -1.01
CA SER A 153 29.46 -0.68 -2.08
C SER A 153 30.58 -1.70 -1.74
N GLY A 154 30.42 -2.47 -0.65
CA GLY A 154 31.46 -3.25 0.04
C GLY A 154 32.44 -4.07 -0.81
#